data_AF-A0A147IJ84-F1
#
_entry.id   AF-A0A147IJ84-F1
#
_cell.length_a   1.000
_cell.length_b   1.000
_cell.length_c   1.000
_cell.angle_alpha   90.00
_cell.angle_beta   90.00
_cell.angle_gamma   90.00
#
_symmetry.space_group_name_H-M   'P 1'
#
loop_
_entity.id
_entity.type
_entity.pdbx_description
1 polymer ?
#
loop_
_entity_poly.entity_id
_entity_poly.type
_entity_poly.pdbx_seq_one_letter_code
_entity_poly.pdbx_strand_id
1 'polypeptide(L)'
;MKATGAKFTSIGTRILTIQLASGIAIAAIIGGAGFYGMNALTGAMTSIYDDRLVPVRQLKAVSDAYAINIVDTTHKLRAGKLDWAQASASIADAKRIIDRDWSAYMQTSLTDEERSVVTQVRQNMNQSDQTVARLNAIIQAHDSAALAHFADTEMYAGIDPTTAQIGRLSDYQLKAAETARADGAALSRTLNWLMLVVALV
;
A
#
# COMPACT_ATOMS: atom_id res chain seq x y z
N MET A 1 -39.02 15.74 65.05
CA MET A 1 -40.07 16.20 64.12
C MET A 1 -39.38 16.66 62.83
N LYS A 2 -39.61 15.96 61.71
CA LYS A 2 -39.08 16.30 60.37
C LYS A 2 -39.88 17.45 59.78
N ALA A 3 -39.20 18.39 59.12
CA ALA A 3 -39.75 19.11 57.98
C ALA A 3 -38.62 19.34 56.96
N THR A 4 -38.38 18.31 56.16
CA THR A 4 -37.56 18.36 54.94
C THR A 4 -38.22 19.33 53.97
N GLY A 5 -37.64 20.52 53.80
CA GLY A 5 -38.10 21.52 52.84
C GLY A 5 -37.85 21.03 51.41
N ALA A 6 -38.88 20.50 50.76
CA ALA A 6 -38.83 20.17 49.34
C ALA A 6 -38.67 21.47 48.54
N LYS A 7 -37.55 21.63 47.82
CA LYS A 7 -37.36 22.70 46.85
C LYS A 7 -38.32 22.49 45.68
N PHE A 8 -39.50 23.10 45.74
CA PHE A 8 -40.41 23.16 44.61
C PHE A 8 -39.86 24.17 43.59
N THR A 9 -38.97 23.74 42.72
CA THR A 9 -38.60 24.50 41.50
C THR A 9 -39.85 24.75 40.66
N SER A 10 -40.02 25.98 40.14
CA SER A 10 -41.18 26.31 39.31
C SER A 10 -41.21 25.44 38.04
N ILE A 11 -42.40 25.17 37.52
CA ILE A 11 -42.59 24.33 36.32
C ILE A 11 -41.75 24.85 35.15
N GLY A 12 -41.66 26.18 34.98
CA GLY A 12 -40.83 26.80 33.94
C GLY A 12 -39.34 26.52 34.12
N THR A 13 -38.83 26.55 35.35
CA THR A 13 -37.43 26.20 35.64
C THR A 13 -37.13 24.74 35.29
N ARG A 14 -38.05 23.82 35.58
CA ARG A 14 -37.89 22.39 35.26
C ARG A 14 -37.84 22.14 33.75
N ILE A 15 -38.73 22.79 32.99
CA ILE A 15 -38.75 22.70 31.53
C ILE A 15 -37.43 23.25 30.95
N LEU A 16 -36.97 24.42 31.41
CA LEU A 16 -35.71 25.01 30.96
C LEU A 16 -34.50 24.11 31.26
N THR A 17 -34.43 23.50 32.43
CA THR A 17 -33.33 22.58 32.76
C THR A 17 -33.31 21.34 31.87
N ILE A 18 -34.48 20.80 31.52
CA ILE A 18 -34.57 19.63 30.63
C ILE A 18 -34.13 20.01 29.21
N GLN A 19 -34.58 21.16 28.69
CA GLN A 19 -34.21 21.64 27.35
C GLN A 19 -32.71 21.95 27.21
N LEU A 20 -32.11 22.56 28.25
CA LEU A 20 -30.68 22.81 28.27
C LEU A 20 -29.89 21.50 28.37
N ALA A 21 -30.33 20.56 29.20
CA ALA A 21 -29.68 19.26 29.35
C ALA A 21 -29.77 18.42 28.05
N SER A 22 -30.93 18.40 27.38
CA SER A 22 -31.09 17.70 26.10
C SER A 22 -30.27 18.34 24.99
N GLY A 23 -30.25 19.68 24.90
CA GLY A 23 -29.43 20.39 23.91
C GLY A 23 -27.93 20.10 24.07
N ILE A 24 -27.43 20.09 25.31
CA ILE A 24 -26.03 19.72 25.60
C ILE A 24 -25.76 18.25 25.24
N ALA A 25 -26.69 17.34 25.55
CA ALA A 25 -26.54 15.93 25.23
C ALA A 25 -26.49 15.69 23.71
N ILE A 26 -27.39 16.31 22.94
CA ILE A 26 -27.42 16.26 21.47
C ILE A 26 -26.11 16.81 20.90
N ALA A 27 -25.68 17.99 21.36
CA ALA A 27 -24.42 18.60 20.92
C ALA A 27 -23.20 17.71 21.23
N ALA A 28 -23.18 17.07 22.41
CA ALA A 28 -22.11 16.15 22.79
C ALA A 28 -22.10 14.88 21.92
N ILE A 29 -23.27 14.32 21.58
CA ILE A 29 -23.37 13.14 20.72
C ILE A 29 -22.93 13.47 19.29
N ILE A 30 -23.43 14.58 18.72
CA ILE A 30 -23.06 15.01 17.37
C ILE A 30 -21.57 15.36 17.31
N GLY A 31 -21.09 16.15 18.26
CA GLY A 31 -19.67 16.51 18.34
C GLY A 31 -18.76 15.29 18.52
N GLY A 32 -19.16 14.34 19.37
CA GLY A 32 -18.43 13.09 19.59
C GLY A 32 -18.43 12.18 18.35
N ALA A 33 -19.58 12.01 17.69
CA ALA A 33 -19.69 11.23 16.46
C ALA A 33 -18.89 11.86 15.32
N GLY A 34 -18.93 13.19 15.17
CA GLY A 34 -18.14 13.93 14.19
C GLY A 34 -16.64 13.78 14.43
N PHE A 35 -16.18 13.97 15.68
CA PHE A 35 -14.77 13.79 16.06
C PHE A 35 -14.29 12.35 15.81
N TYR A 36 -15.08 11.35 16.21
CA TYR A 36 -14.78 9.94 15.96
C TYR A 36 -14.70 9.65 14.45
N GLY A 37 -15.66 10.14 13.66
CA GLY A 37 -15.66 9.97 12.21
C GLY A 37 -14.45 10.60 11.52
N MET A 38 -14.05 11.80 11.95
CA MET A 38 -12.84 12.47 11.44
C MET A 38 -11.57 11.67 11.75
N ASN A 39 -11.43 11.15 12.97
CA ASN A 39 -10.29 10.32 13.35
C ASN A 39 -10.26 9.01 12.56
N ALA A 40 -11.40 8.35 12.41
CA ALA A 40 -11.49 7.12 11.63
C ALA A 40 -11.17 7.34 10.14
N LEU A 41 -11.64 8.45 9.55
CA LEU A 41 -11.30 8.82 8.18
C LEU A 41 -9.80 9.11 8.01
N THR A 42 -9.21 9.83 8.96
CA THR A 42 -7.77 10.11 8.97
C THR A 42 -6.96 8.82 9.06
N GLY A 43 -7.36 7.90 9.95
CA GLY A 43 -6.73 6.58 10.07
C GLY A 43 -6.86 5.74 8.79
N ALA A 44 -8.05 5.73 8.17
CA ALA A 44 -8.26 5.02 6.91
C ALA A 44 -7.41 5.60 5.76
N MET A 45 -7.31 6.93 5.65
CA MET A 45 -6.46 7.58 4.66
C MET A 45 -4.98 7.27 4.89
N THR A 46 -4.54 7.29 6.15
CA THR A 46 -3.17 6.92 6.54
C THR A 46 -2.87 5.49 6.12
N SER A 47 -3.75 4.54 6.44
CA SER A 47 -3.57 3.13 6.05
C SER A 47 -3.59 2.92 4.54
N ILE A 48 -4.50 3.58 3.80
CA ILE A 48 -4.50 3.52 2.32
C ILE A 48 -3.19 4.02 1.73
N TYR A 49 -2.61 5.08 2.31
CA TYR A 49 -1.35 5.63 1.83
C TYR A 49 -0.14 4.80 2.25
N ASP A 50 0.09 4.66 3.56
CA ASP A 50 1.28 4.05 4.14
C ASP A 50 1.29 2.52 3.96
N ASP A 51 0.15 1.85 4.17
CA ASP A 51 0.10 0.38 4.17
C ASP A 51 -0.20 -0.21 2.79
N ARG A 52 -0.66 0.60 1.81
CA ARG A 52 -1.05 0.10 0.48
C ARG A 52 -0.35 0.83 -0.66
N LEU A 53 -0.46 2.16 -0.74
CA LEU A 53 0.11 2.91 -1.87
C LEU A 53 1.65 2.91 -1.86
N VAL A 54 2.27 3.10 -0.70
CA VAL A 54 3.73 3.04 -0.56
C VAL A 54 4.27 1.65 -0.94
N PRO A 55 3.66 0.53 -0.48
CA PRO A 55 3.97 -0.82 -0.97
C PRO A 55 3.82 -1.00 -2.48
N VAL A 56 2.72 -0.54 -3.08
CA VAL A 56 2.53 -0.61 -4.55
C VAL A 56 3.67 0.11 -5.28
N ARG A 57 4.09 1.28 -4.79
CA ARG A 57 5.23 2.02 -5.36
C ARG A 57 6.55 1.24 -5.23
N GLN A 58 6.79 0.59 -4.10
CA GLN A 58 7.99 -0.24 -3.89
C GLN A 58 7.99 -1.45 -4.84
N LEU A 59 6.87 -2.18 -4.92
CA LEU A 59 6.69 -3.31 -5.84
C LEU A 59 6.87 -2.89 -7.30
N LYS A 60 6.32 -1.73 -7.68
CA LYS A 60 6.54 -1.16 -9.01
C LYS A 60 8.01 -0.90 -9.29
N ALA A 61 8.75 -0.33 -8.35
CA ALA A 61 10.18 -0.07 -8.54
C ALA A 61 10.98 -1.37 -8.75
N VAL A 62 10.65 -2.45 -8.02
CA VAL A 62 11.22 -3.78 -8.25
C VAL A 62 10.85 -4.32 -9.64
N SER A 63 9.58 -4.20 -10.04
CA SER A 63 9.12 -4.62 -11.36
C SER A 63 9.82 -3.88 -12.50
N ASP A 64 9.93 -2.55 -12.39
CA ASP A 64 10.59 -1.69 -13.39
C ASP A 64 12.09 -2.01 -13.46
N ALA A 65 12.75 -2.29 -12.34
CA ALA A 65 14.16 -2.69 -12.34
C ALA A 65 14.41 -3.98 -13.12
N TYR A 66 13.49 -4.95 -13.05
CA TYR A 66 13.54 -6.17 -13.85
C TYR A 66 13.14 -5.94 -15.31
N ALA A 67 11.92 -5.43 -15.55
CA ALA A 67 11.30 -5.38 -16.88
C ALA A 67 11.79 -4.23 -17.76
N ILE A 68 12.22 -3.12 -17.15
CA ILE A 68 12.71 -1.95 -17.86
C ILE A 68 14.22 -1.94 -17.76
N ASN A 69 14.82 -1.85 -16.56
CA ASN A 69 16.24 -1.55 -16.47
C ASN A 69 17.12 -2.72 -16.98
N ILE A 70 16.91 -3.95 -16.51
CA ILE A 70 17.73 -5.11 -16.91
C ILE A 70 17.50 -5.46 -18.40
N VAL A 71 16.23 -5.55 -18.81
CA VAL A 71 15.86 -5.90 -20.20
C VAL A 71 16.34 -4.84 -21.19
N ASP A 72 16.10 -3.55 -20.92
CA ASP A 72 16.54 -2.45 -21.79
C ASP A 72 18.07 -2.35 -21.84
N THR A 73 18.77 -2.53 -20.71
CA THR A 73 20.25 -2.55 -20.68
C THR A 73 20.79 -3.64 -21.59
N THR A 74 20.21 -4.84 -21.53
CA THR A 74 20.61 -5.98 -22.36
C THR A 74 20.46 -5.65 -23.85
N HIS A 75 19.29 -5.12 -24.24
CA HIS A 75 19.04 -4.75 -25.64
C HIS A 75 19.89 -3.57 -26.11
N LYS A 76 20.10 -2.54 -25.28
CA LYS A 76 20.95 -1.39 -25.61
C LYS A 76 22.41 -1.77 -25.77
N LEU A 77 22.93 -2.62 -24.89
CA LEU A 77 24.28 -3.16 -25.02
C LEU A 77 24.42 -3.96 -26.31
N ARG A 78 23.48 -4.86 -26.60
CA ARG A 78 23.45 -5.64 -27.84
C ARG A 78 23.39 -4.76 -29.10
N ALA A 79 22.66 -3.66 -29.03
CA ALA A 79 22.53 -2.69 -30.12
C ALA A 79 23.71 -1.69 -30.21
N GLY A 80 24.74 -1.83 -29.37
CA GLY A 80 25.89 -0.92 -29.33
C GLY A 80 25.55 0.51 -28.87
N LYS A 81 24.44 0.67 -28.14
CA LYS A 81 24.00 1.96 -27.56
C LYS A 81 24.58 2.22 -26.17
N LEU A 82 25.09 1.17 -25.53
CA LEU A 82 25.87 1.23 -24.31
C LEU A 82 27.18 0.46 -24.53
N ASP A 83 28.24 0.91 -23.87
CA ASP A 83 29.43 0.08 -23.70
C ASP A 83 29.25 -0.92 -22.54
N TRP A 84 30.18 -1.88 -22.44
CA TRP A 84 30.14 -2.94 -21.44
C TRP A 84 30.23 -2.42 -19.99
N ALA A 85 30.97 -1.33 -19.75
CA ALA A 85 31.11 -0.76 -18.42
C ALA A 85 29.81 -0.06 -17.99
N GLN A 86 29.18 0.70 -18.89
CA GLN A 86 27.88 1.32 -18.69
C GLN A 86 26.77 0.29 -18.47
N ALA A 87 26.81 -0.82 -19.20
CA ALA A 87 25.87 -1.92 -18.98
C ALA A 87 26.08 -2.57 -17.60
N SER A 88 27.33 -2.86 -17.22
CA SER A 88 27.64 -3.41 -15.90
C SER A 88 27.15 -2.49 -14.76
N ALA A 89 27.37 -1.18 -14.88
CA ALA A 89 26.86 -0.19 -13.92
C ALA A 89 25.32 -0.17 -13.87
N SER A 90 24.65 -0.19 -15.03
CA SER A 90 23.18 -0.21 -15.11
C SER A 90 22.57 -1.47 -14.46
N ILE A 91 23.19 -2.64 -14.66
CA ILE A 91 22.73 -3.88 -14.01
C ILE A 91 22.97 -3.84 -12.50
N ALA A 92 24.11 -3.33 -12.05
CA ALA A 92 24.39 -3.15 -10.62
C ALA A 92 23.37 -2.21 -9.96
N ASP A 93 23.00 -1.11 -10.64
CA ASP A 93 22.00 -0.15 -10.18
C ASP A 93 20.60 -0.77 -10.09
N ALA A 94 20.21 -1.54 -11.09
CA ALA A 94 18.95 -2.29 -11.07
C ALA A 94 18.89 -3.25 -9.87
N LYS A 95 19.98 -3.98 -9.59
CA LYS A 95 20.05 -4.88 -8.43
C LYS A 95 19.92 -4.12 -7.11
N ARG A 96 20.58 -2.96 -6.97
CA ARG A 96 20.43 -2.10 -5.78
C ARG A 96 19.00 -1.63 -5.57
N ILE A 97 18.27 -1.28 -6.64
CA ILE A 97 16.86 -0.89 -6.58
C ILE A 97 16.01 -2.06 -6.10
N ILE A 98 16.19 -3.24 -6.72
CA ILE A 98 15.47 -4.48 -6.34
C ILE A 98 15.66 -4.77 -4.86
N ASP A 99 16.91 -4.82 -4.40
CA ASP A 99 17.24 -5.18 -3.02
C ASP A 99 16.66 -4.18 -2.02
N ARG A 100 16.79 -2.88 -2.30
CA ARG A 100 16.28 -1.80 -1.45
C ARG A 100 14.76 -1.86 -1.33
N ASP A 101 14.05 -1.83 -2.46
CA ASP A 101 12.60 -1.64 -2.47
C ASP A 101 11.87 -2.91 -2.08
N TRP A 102 12.41 -4.09 -2.42
CA TRP A 102 11.91 -5.36 -1.89
C TRP A 102 12.10 -5.45 -0.37
N SER A 103 13.28 -5.07 0.15
CA SER A 103 13.52 -5.09 1.60
C SER A 103 12.61 -4.11 2.34
N ALA A 104 12.36 -2.92 1.77
CA ALA A 104 11.45 -1.94 2.34
C ALA A 104 10.01 -2.45 2.34
N TYR A 105 9.57 -3.12 1.28
CA TYR A 105 8.25 -3.76 1.21
C TYR A 105 8.10 -4.86 2.27
N MET A 106 9.13 -5.69 2.47
CA MET A 106 9.11 -6.77 3.46
C MET A 106 9.11 -6.29 4.93
N GLN A 107 9.41 -5.01 5.19
CA GLN A 107 9.34 -4.40 6.53
C GLN A 107 7.93 -3.93 6.90
N THR A 108 6.98 -4.04 5.98
CA THR A 108 5.57 -3.68 6.20
C THR A 108 4.81 -4.80 6.91
N SER A 109 3.61 -4.49 7.38
CA SER A 109 2.72 -5.45 8.04
C SER A 109 1.97 -6.29 7.00
N LEU A 110 2.51 -7.45 6.67
CA LEU A 110 1.88 -8.40 5.75
C LEU A 110 0.74 -9.17 6.42
N THR A 111 -0.38 -9.30 5.71
CA THR A 111 -1.45 -10.25 6.07
C THR A 111 -1.03 -11.69 5.78
N ASP A 112 -1.79 -12.67 6.27
CA ASP A 112 -1.45 -14.08 6.04
C ASP A 112 -1.68 -14.49 4.57
N GLU A 113 -2.70 -13.94 3.91
CA GLU A 113 -2.91 -14.11 2.48
C GLU A 113 -1.77 -13.48 1.67
N GLU A 114 -1.29 -12.30 2.05
CA GLU A 114 -0.19 -11.61 1.40
C GLU A 114 1.12 -12.41 1.50
N ARG A 115 1.40 -13.02 2.66
CA ARG A 115 2.58 -13.90 2.86
C ARG A 115 2.65 -15.05 1.84
N SER A 116 1.51 -15.62 1.47
CA SER A 116 1.44 -16.70 0.48
C SER A 116 1.88 -16.24 -0.91
N VAL A 117 1.44 -15.04 -1.32
CA VAL A 117 1.83 -14.44 -2.61
C VAL A 117 3.30 -14.01 -2.59
N VAL A 118 3.76 -13.42 -1.49
CA VAL A 118 5.18 -13.03 -1.28
C VAL A 118 6.12 -14.23 -1.41
N THR A 119 5.71 -15.40 -0.94
CA THR A 119 6.51 -16.63 -1.06
C THR A 119 6.73 -17.01 -2.54
N GLN A 120 5.69 -16.92 -3.36
CA GLN A 120 5.78 -17.17 -4.81
C GLN A 120 6.65 -16.13 -5.52
N VAL A 121 6.50 -14.84 -5.16
CA VAL A 121 7.34 -13.76 -5.69
C VAL A 121 8.81 -14.03 -5.37
N ARG A 122 9.13 -14.38 -4.12
CA ARG A 122 10.51 -14.66 -3.69
C ARG A 122 11.14 -15.83 -4.44
N GLN A 123 10.36 -16.90 -4.70
CA GLN A 123 10.84 -18.02 -5.49
C GLN A 123 11.23 -17.59 -6.91
N ASN A 124 10.38 -16.79 -7.56
CA ASN A 124 10.66 -16.29 -8.91
C ASN A 124 11.84 -15.30 -8.91
N MET A 125 11.95 -14.43 -7.89
CA MET A 125 13.09 -13.53 -7.73
C MET A 125 14.41 -14.30 -7.65
N ASN A 126 14.46 -15.43 -6.93
CA ASN A 126 15.66 -16.26 -6.86
C ASN A 126 16.05 -16.83 -8.24
N GLN A 127 15.08 -17.17 -9.08
CA GLN A 127 15.33 -17.59 -10.46
C GLN A 127 15.85 -16.42 -11.31
N SER A 128 15.22 -15.25 -11.20
CA SER A 128 15.68 -14.04 -11.88
C SER A 128 17.09 -13.63 -11.46
N ASP A 129 17.46 -13.77 -10.19
CA ASP A 129 18.81 -13.52 -9.70
C ASP A 129 19.86 -14.39 -10.39
N GLN A 130 19.53 -15.66 -10.67
CA GLN A 130 20.43 -16.56 -11.42
C GLN A 130 20.57 -16.11 -12.89
N THR A 131 19.46 -15.73 -13.53
CA THR A 131 19.47 -15.18 -14.90
C THR A 131 20.27 -13.88 -14.97
N VAL A 132 20.15 -12.98 -13.99
CA VAL A 132 20.92 -11.74 -13.92
C VAL A 132 22.40 -12.01 -13.63
N ALA A 133 22.72 -13.01 -12.80
CA ALA A 133 24.11 -13.43 -12.58
C ALA A 133 24.75 -13.94 -13.89
N ARG A 134 23.99 -14.71 -14.69
CA ARG A 134 24.43 -15.14 -16.02
C ARG A 134 24.69 -13.97 -16.95
N LEU A 135 23.79 -12.99 -17.00
CA LEU A 135 23.99 -11.75 -17.77
C LEU A 135 25.26 -11.01 -17.33
N ASN A 136 25.49 -10.86 -16.03
CA ASN A 136 26.70 -10.21 -15.52
C ASN A 136 27.98 -10.94 -15.95
N ALA A 137 27.99 -12.27 -15.96
CA ALA A 137 29.14 -13.05 -16.45
C ALA A 137 29.39 -12.82 -17.95
N ILE A 138 28.32 -12.71 -18.76
CA ILE A 138 28.41 -12.37 -20.19
C ILE A 138 29.00 -10.97 -20.36
N ILE A 139 28.49 -9.99 -19.59
CA ILE A 139 28.96 -8.61 -19.62
C ILE A 139 30.43 -8.53 -19.24
N GLN A 140 30.88 -9.25 -18.22
CA GLN A 140 32.29 -9.25 -17.81
C GLN A 140 33.23 -9.89 -18.83
N ALA A 141 32.76 -10.90 -19.58
CA ALA A 141 33.53 -11.56 -20.62
C ALA A 141 33.56 -10.78 -21.95
N HIS A 142 32.76 -9.70 -22.07
CA HIS A 142 32.51 -8.99 -23.33
C HIS A 142 32.06 -9.92 -24.48
N ASP A 143 31.30 -10.96 -24.16
CA ASP A 143 30.89 -11.99 -25.12
C ASP A 143 29.60 -11.59 -25.84
N SER A 144 29.75 -10.99 -27.03
CA SER A 144 28.62 -10.53 -27.84
C SER A 144 27.75 -11.67 -28.38
N ALA A 145 28.33 -12.84 -28.65
CA ALA A 145 27.58 -13.99 -29.14
C ALA A 145 26.71 -14.58 -28.02
N ALA A 146 27.27 -14.73 -26.81
CA ALA A 146 26.50 -15.14 -25.65
C ALA A 146 25.42 -14.11 -25.27
N LEU A 147 25.71 -12.81 -25.40
CA LEU A 147 24.73 -11.76 -25.16
C LEU A 147 23.53 -11.85 -26.12
N ALA A 148 23.78 -12.12 -27.41
CA ALA A 148 22.72 -12.30 -28.38
C ALA A 148 21.85 -13.52 -28.05
N HIS A 149 22.48 -14.67 -27.74
CA HIS A 149 21.74 -15.86 -27.32
C HIS A 149 20.91 -15.61 -26.07
N PHE A 150 21.52 -15.04 -25.02
CA PHE A 150 20.84 -14.72 -23.77
C PHE A 150 19.61 -13.85 -23.99
N ALA A 151 19.72 -12.79 -24.81
CA ALA A 151 18.62 -11.89 -25.09
C ALA A 151 17.46 -12.57 -25.83
N ASP A 152 17.76 -13.54 -26.71
CA ASP A 152 16.76 -14.21 -27.55
C ASP A 152 16.10 -15.42 -26.88
N THR A 153 16.78 -16.09 -25.93
CA THR A 153 16.33 -17.39 -25.40
C THR A 153 16.19 -17.45 -23.88
N GLU A 154 17.02 -16.74 -23.12
CA GLU A 154 17.13 -16.93 -21.66
C GLU A 154 16.45 -15.79 -20.88
N MET A 155 16.60 -14.55 -21.35
CA MET A 155 16.28 -13.35 -20.57
C MET A 155 14.82 -13.30 -20.12
N TYR A 156 13.87 -13.37 -21.06
CA TYR A 156 12.44 -13.25 -20.74
C TYR A 156 11.94 -14.42 -19.89
N ALA A 157 12.39 -15.64 -20.17
CA ALA A 157 12.04 -16.82 -19.39
C ALA A 157 12.50 -16.71 -17.92
N GLY A 158 13.61 -16.01 -17.67
CA GLY A 158 14.11 -15.75 -16.33
C GLY A 158 13.50 -14.54 -15.62
N ILE A 159 12.91 -13.60 -16.35
CA ILE A 159 12.47 -12.29 -15.80
C ILE A 159 10.94 -12.17 -15.71
N ASP A 160 10.22 -12.60 -16.75
CA ASP A 160 8.75 -12.43 -16.85
C ASP A 160 7.96 -13.09 -15.71
N PRO A 161 8.35 -14.30 -15.21
CA PRO A 161 7.65 -14.89 -14.08
C PRO A 161 7.68 -14.01 -12.82
N THR A 162 8.78 -13.31 -12.58
CA THR A 162 8.93 -12.42 -11.42
C THR A 162 8.07 -11.18 -11.57
N THR A 163 8.11 -10.53 -12.73
CA THR A 163 7.33 -9.30 -12.98
C THR A 163 5.83 -9.58 -12.96
N ALA A 164 5.39 -10.72 -13.49
CA ALA A 164 4.01 -11.16 -13.41
C ALA A 164 3.52 -11.40 -11.97
N GLN A 165 4.32 -12.06 -11.13
CA GLN A 165 3.94 -12.28 -9.73
C GLN A 165 3.97 -10.98 -8.90
N ILE A 166 4.90 -10.08 -9.16
CA ILE A 166 4.89 -8.74 -8.56
C ILE A 166 3.63 -7.95 -8.96
N GLY A 167 3.17 -8.12 -10.21
CA GLY A 167 1.89 -7.57 -10.67
C GLY A 167 0.72 -8.07 -9.83
N ARG A 168 0.62 -9.40 -9.61
CA ARG A 168 -0.41 -10.00 -8.75
C ARG A 168 -0.35 -9.50 -7.30
N LEU A 169 0.85 -9.29 -6.77
CA LEU A 169 1.04 -8.73 -5.43
C LEU A 169 0.62 -7.25 -5.37
N SER A 170 0.86 -6.49 -6.44
CA SER A 170 0.38 -5.10 -6.55
C SER A 170 -1.14 -5.05 -6.61
N ASP A 171 -1.78 -5.95 -7.36
CA ASP A 171 -3.24 -6.08 -7.42
C ASP A 171 -3.85 -6.42 -6.06
N TYR A 172 -3.17 -7.27 -5.26
CA TYR A 172 -3.58 -7.55 -3.89
C TYR A 172 -3.63 -6.28 -3.03
N GLN A 173 -2.59 -5.44 -3.11
CA GLN A 173 -2.53 -4.18 -2.37
C GLN A 173 -3.59 -3.17 -2.82
N LEU A 174 -3.82 -3.07 -4.13
CA LEU A 174 -4.91 -2.27 -4.70
C LEU A 174 -6.27 -2.73 -4.16
N LYS A 175 -6.51 -4.05 -4.11
CA LYS A 175 -7.76 -4.59 -3.60
C LYS A 175 -7.97 -4.29 -2.12
N ALA A 176 -6.91 -4.42 -1.31
CA ALA A 176 -6.97 -4.07 0.11
C ALA A 176 -7.23 -2.56 0.33
N ALA A 177 -6.68 -1.69 -0.53
CA ALA A 177 -6.97 -0.25 -0.50
C ALA A 177 -8.45 0.05 -0.86
N GLU A 178 -9.02 -0.64 -1.84
CA GLU A 178 -10.45 -0.52 -2.19
C GLU A 178 -11.34 -0.88 -1.01
N THR A 179 -11.04 -1.98 -0.32
CA THR A 179 -11.79 -2.42 0.87
C THR A 179 -11.71 -1.38 1.98
N ALA A 180 -10.51 -0.89 2.32
CA ALA A 180 -10.34 0.15 3.35
C ALA A 180 -11.13 1.42 3.03
N ARG A 181 -11.18 1.83 1.75
CA ARG A 181 -12.00 2.97 1.30
C ARG A 181 -13.50 2.69 1.47
N ALA A 182 -13.96 1.51 1.10
CA ALA A 182 -15.37 1.12 1.23
C ALA A 182 -15.82 1.11 2.69
N ASP A 183 -15.00 0.56 3.59
CA ASP A 183 -15.27 0.52 5.02
C ASP A 183 -15.35 1.92 5.63
N GLY A 184 -14.43 2.82 5.25
CA GLY A 184 -14.47 4.22 5.66
C GLY A 184 -15.74 4.95 5.19
N ALA A 185 -16.17 4.69 3.95
CA ALA A 185 -17.41 5.27 3.42
C ALA A 185 -18.67 4.74 4.12
N ALA A 186 -18.69 3.44 4.46
CA ALA A 186 -19.79 2.83 5.21
C ALA A 186 -19.88 3.41 6.64
N LEU A 187 -18.74 3.56 7.32
CA LEU A 187 -18.69 4.17 8.64
C LEU A 187 -19.20 5.61 8.62
N SER A 188 -18.72 6.42 7.67
CA SER A 188 -19.16 7.82 7.49
C SER A 188 -20.67 7.90 7.30
N ARG A 189 -21.25 7.02 6.47
CA ARG A 189 -22.70 6.95 6.26
C ARG A 189 -23.46 6.62 7.54
N THR A 190 -23.00 5.65 8.31
CA THR A 190 -23.62 5.25 9.58
C THR A 190 -23.59 6.38 10.60
N LEU A 191 -22.45 7.07 10.74
CA LEU A 191 -22.32 8.21 11.64
C LEU A 191 -23.22 9.39 11.23
N ASN A 192 -23.31 9.68 9.93
CA ASN A 192 -24.19 10.73 9.42
C ASN A 192 -25.66 10.43 9.72
N TRP A 193 -26.12 9.18 9.52
CA TRP A 193 -27.48 8.80 9.88
C TRP A 193 -27.76 8.92 11.37
N LEU A 194 -26.82 8.49 12.22
CA LEU A 194 -26.94 8.64 13.66
C LEU A 194 -27.06 10.12 14.06
N MET A 195 -26.21 10.97 13.51
CA MET A 195 -26.26 12.42 13.80
C MET A 195 -27.57 13.05 13.32
N LEU A 196 -28.10 12.65 12.16
CA LEU A 196 -29.40 13.12 11.66
C LEU A 196 -30.55 12.69 12.58
N VAL A 197 -30.57 11.41 13.02
CA VAL A 197 -31.59 10.92 13.94
C VAL A 197 -31.54 11.66 15.28
N VAL A 198 -30.34 11.85 15.85
CA VAL A 198 -30.15 12.56 17.12
C VAL A 198 -30.50 14.04 17.01
N ALA A 199 -30.27 14.68 15.87
CA ALA A 199 -30.64 16.07 15.64
C ALA A 199 -32.17 16.30 15.52
N LEU A 200 -32.94 15.25 15.24
CA LEU A 200 -34.40 15.31 15.09
C LEU A 200 -35.17 14.97 16.38
N VAL A 201 -34.48 14.49 17.42
CA VAL A 201 -35.02 14.14 18.75
C VAL A 201 -34.92 15.34 19.70
#